data_AF-A0AAE1DIX8-F1
#
_entry.id   AF-A0AAE1DIX8-F1
#
_cell.length_a   1.000
_cell.length_b   1.000
_cell.length_c   1.000
_cell.angle_alpha   90.00
_cell.angle_beta   90.00
_cell.angle_gamma   90.00
#
_symmetry.space_group_name_H-M   'P 1'
#
loop_
_entity.id
_entity.type
_entity.pdbx_description
1 polymer ?
#
loop_
_entity_poly.entity_id
_entity_poly.type
_entity_poly.pdbx_seq_one_letter_code
_entity_poly.pdbx_strand_id
1 'polypeptide(L)'
;MIILLSVRRFEVSTKIPGIHSEADHPPYTLKGLTLETFDHEYPKCSWIHIFTDGSAEKAVKNEGSGMIAMHPSEAAFSKARPVGVQNTNFKAEMDAFGSFWQLNTLRQMPSNSTVQ
;
A
#
# COMPACT_ATOMS: atom_id res chain seq x y z
N MET A 1 -3.94 5.79 -7.09
CA MET A 1 -3.53 6.53 -5.87
C MET A 1 -2.56 5.61 -5.13
N ILE A 2 -1.34 6.06 -4.83
CA ILE A 2 -0.37 5.25 -4.08
C ILE A 2 -0.39 5.75 -2.64
N ILE A 3 -0.77 4.89 -1.69
CA ILE A 3 -0.78 5.21 -0.26
C ILE A 3 0.45 4.57 0.37
N LEU A 4 1.34 5.39 0.95
CA LEU A 4 2.51 4.96 1.71
C LEU A 4 2.21 4.96 3.21
N LEU A 5 2.49 3.86 3.91
CA LEU A 5 2.16 3.67 5.33
C LEU A 5 3.39 3.28 6.15
N SER A 6 3.78 4.16 7.09
CA SER A 6 4.83 3.93 8.10
C SER A 6 4.20 3.69 9.48
N VAL A 7 4.57 2.60 10.17
CA VAL A 7 3.99 2.24 11.48
C VAL A 7 5.01 2.43 12.61
N ARG A 8 5.06 3.66 13.13
CA ARG A 8 5.28 4.04 14.55
C ARG A 8 4.74 5.44 14.86
N ARG A 9 4.46 6.25 13.83
CA ARG A 9 3.77 7.54 13.88
C ARG A 9 3.03 7.69 12.55
N PHE A 10 1.72 7.95 12.58
CA PHE A 10 0.93 8.17 11.36
C PHE A 10 1.26 9.55 10.79
N GLU A 11 2.27 9.60 9.93
CA GLU A 11 2.58 10.80 9.15
C GLU A 11 2.41 10.44 7.67
N VAL A 12 1.28 10.86 7.10
CA VAL A 12 1.02 10.71 5.68
C VAL A 12 1.70 11.88 4.98
N SER A 13 2.85 11.61 4.35
CA SER A 13 3.48 12.60 3.47
C SER A 13 2.82 12.54 2.09
N THR A 14 2.20 13.64 1.69
CA THR A 14 1.64 13.83 0.34
C THR A 14 2.48 14.78 -0.51
N LYS A 15 3.68 15.15 -0.02
CA LYS A 15 4.53 16.16 -0.63
C LYS A 15 5.84 15.55 -1.09
N ILE A 16 6.28 15.97 -2.26
CA ILE A 16 7.62 15.68 -2.77
C ILE A 16 8.48 16.92 -2.52
N PRO A 17 9.64 16.78 -1.85
CA PRO A 17 10.54 17.91 -1.63
C PRO A 17 10.87 18.64 -2.94
N GLY A 18 10.76 19.96 -2.95
CA GLY A 18 11.08 20.79 -4.12
C GLY A 18 9.96 20.94 -5.15
N ILE A 19 8.81 20.26 -5.01
CA ILE A 19 7.63 20.46 -5.86
C ILE A 19 6.59 21.27 -5.10
N HIS A 20 6.33 22.48 -5.57
CA HIS A 20 5.31 23.37 -5.02
C HIS A 20 4.04 23.44 -5.88
N SER A 21 4.15 23.10 -7.17
CA SER A 21 3.06 23.06 -8.15
C SER A 21 3.34 21.95 -9.15
N GLU A 22 2.39 21.04 -9.36
CA GLU A 22 2.49 20.00 -10.37
C GLU A 22 2.46 20.58 -11.80
N ALA A 23 1.77 21.71 -12.00
CA ALA A 23 1.61 22.34 -13.30
C ALA A 23 2.92 22.93 -13.86
N ASP A 24 3.90 23.17 -13.00
CA ASP A 24 5.14 23.87 -13.35
C ASP A 24 6.21 22.90 -13.91
N HIS A 25 5.95 21.59 -13.85
CA HIS A 25 6.91 20.57 -14.23
C HIS A 25 6.32 19.58 -15.24
N PRO A 26 7.11 19.11 -16.21
CA PRO A 26 6.62 18.12 -17.16
C PRO A 26 6.42 16.76 -16.45
N PRO A 27 5.46 15.93 -16.89
CA PRO A 27 5.07 14.70 -16.19
C PRO A 27 6.21 13.72 -15.93
N TYR A 28 7.19 13.63 -16.83
CA TYR A 28 8.34 12.75 -16.67
C TYR A 28 9.26 13.20 -15.52
N THR A 29 9.36 14.51 -15.26
CA THR A 29 10.16 15.06 -14.16
C THR A 29 9.50 14.75 -12.82
N LEU A 30 8.18 14.97 -12.74
CA LEU A 30 7.40 14.61 -11.54
C LEU A 30 7.53 13.12 -11.22
N LYS A 31 7.42 12.25 -12.23
CA LYS A 31 7.61 10.80 -12.06
C LYS A 31 9.02 10.47 -11.58
N GLY A 32 10.04 11.05 -12.21
CA GLY A 32 11.44 10.82 -11.82
C GLY A 32 11.70 11.21 -10.37
N LEU A 33 11.29 12.41 -9.98
CA LEU A 33 11.48 12.93 -8.63
C LEU A 33 10.68 12.13 -7.58
N THR A 34 9.48 11.67 -7.93
CA THR A 34 8.68 10.77 -7.07
C THR A 34 9.43 9.47 -6.80
N LEU A 35 10.00 8.85 -7.85
CA LEU A 35 10.73 7.60 -7.73
C LEU A 35 12.03 7.78 -6.94
N GLU A 36 12.74 8.89 -7.18
CA GLU A 36 13.96 9.23 -6.43
C GLU A 36 13.69 9.46 -4.95
N THR A 37 12.64 10.24 -4.63
CA THR A 37 12.20 10.47 -3.24
C THR A 37 11.80 9.15 -2.59
N PHE A 38 11.10 8.28 -3.33
CA PHE A 38 10.70 6.98 -2.83
C PHE A 38 11.90 6.08 -2.53
N ASP A 39 12.86 5.97 -3.45
CA ASP A 39 14.04 5.12 -3.24
C ASP A 39 14.96 5.68 -2.14
N HIS A 40 14.99 7.00 -1.93
CA HIS A 40 15.81 7.64 -0.89
C HIS A 40 15.16 7.62 0.51
N GLU A 41 13.90 8.02 0.64
CA GLU A 41 13.21 8.12 1.94
C GLU A 41 12.63 6.77 2.39
N TYR A 42 12.18 5.94 1.44
CA TYR A 42 11.54 4.66 1.67
C TYR A 42 12.23 3.52 0.90
N PRO A 43 13.51 3.22 1.19
CA PRO A 43 14.24 2.22 0.43
C PRO A 43 13.68 0.81 0.65
N LYS A 44 13.55 0.06 -0.45
CA LYS A 44 13.02 -1.32 -0.49
C LYS A 44 13.75 -2.31 0.42
N CYS A 45 14.99 -2.00 0.83
CA CYS A 45 15.81 -2.85 1.70
C CYS A 45 15.50 -2.68 3.20
N SER A 46 14.74 -1.65 3.59
CA SER A 46 14.37 -1.42 5.00
C SER A 46 12.88 -1.19 5.21
N TRP A 47 12.11 -1.00 4.13
CA TRP A 47 10.68 -0.72 4.18
C TRP A 47 9.84 -1.81 3.51
N ILE A 48 8.70 -2.13 4.12
CA ILE A 48 7.68 -2.97 3.50
C ILE A 48 6.82 -2.07 2.61
N HIS A 49 6.78 -2.37 1.31
CA HIS A 49 6.00 -1.58 0.35
C HIS A 49 4.68 -2.27 0.06
N ILE A 50 3.57 -1.59 0.32
CA ILE A 50 2.23 -2.11 0.13
C ILE A 50 1.57 -1.31 -0.99
N PHE A 51 1.22 -2.00 -2.07
CA PHE A 51 0.50 -1.44 -3.20
C PHE A 51 -0.93 -1.95 -3.12
N THR A 52 -1.89 -1.05 -2.92
CA THR A 52 -3.31 -1.39 -2.84
C THR A 52 -4.03 -0.93 -4.10
N ASP A 53 -5.02 -1.72 -4.53
CA ASP A 53 -5.92 -1.35 -5.61
C ASP A 53 -7.35 -1.68 -5.18
N GLY A 54 -8.21 -0.67 -5.16
CA GLY A 54 -9.64 -0.82 -4.88
C GLY A 54 -10.42 -0.41 -6.12
N SER A 55 -11.19 -1.34 -6.68
CA SER A 55 -11.99 -1.08 -7.88
C SER A 55 -13.49 -1.04 -7.57
N ALA A 56 -14.11 0.10 -7.89
CA ALA A 56 -15.55 0.39 -7.85
C ALA A 56 -16.08 0.68 -9.25
N GLU A 57 -16.98 -0.16 -9.75
CA GLU A 57 -17.86 0.23 -10.84
C GLU A 57 -18.85 1.28 -10.32
N LYS A 58 -18.82 2.47 -10.93
CA LYS A 58 -19.74 3.60 -10.64
C LYS A 58 -19.73 4.10 -9.19
N ALA A 59 -18.69 3.81 -8.40
CA ALA A 59 -18.59 4.17 -6.98
C ALA A 59 -19.73 3.63 -6.07
N VAL A 60 -20.49 2.64 -6.56
CA VAL A 60 -21.58 1.99 -5.81
C VAL A 60 -21.50 0.47 -5.84
N LYS A 61 -20.73 -0.15 -6.74
CA LYS A 61 -20.51 -1.59 -6.82
C LYS A 61 -19.01 -1.87 -6.90
N ASN A 62 -18.39 -2.39 -5.84
CA ASN A 62 -17.00 -2.82 -5.95
C ASN A 62 -16.88 -4.24 -6.46
N GLU A 63 -15.99 -4.41 -7.42
CA GLU A 63 -15.67 -5.71 -8.01
C GLU A 63 -14.58 -6.43 -7.18
N GLY A 64 -13.74 -5.68 -6.46
CA GLY A 64 -12.70 -6.29 -5.63
C GLY A 64 -11.80 -5.30 -4.88
N SER A 65 -11.00 -5.88 -4.00
CA SER A 65 -9.89 -5.25 -3.30
C SER A 65 -8.66 -6.10 -3.52
N GLY A 66 -7.58 -5.47 -3.94
CA GLY A 66 -6.29 -6.09 -4.24
C GLY A 66 -5.18 -5.44 -3.45
N MET A 67 -4.18 -6.23 -3.06
CA MET A 67 -2.95 -5.72 -2.51
C MET A 67 -1.75 -6.57 -2.95
N ILE A 68 -0.59 -5.93 -3.03
CA ILE A 68 0.71 -6.57 -3.16
C ILE A 68 1.61 -5.98 -2.09
N ALA A 69 2.22 -6.83 -1.26
CA ALA A 69 3.20 -6.43 -0.27
C ALA A 69 4.57 -6.96 -0.67
N MET A 70 5.55 -6.06 -0.74
CA MET A 70 6.96 -6.37 -0.97
C MET A 70 7.71 -6.19 0.35
N HIS A 71 8.23 -7.29 0.88
CA HIS A 71 9.05 -7.28 2.09
C HIS A 71 10.52 -7.17 1.73
N PRO A 72 11.35 -6.50 2.55
CA PRO A 72 12.79 -6.44 2.34
C PRO A 72 13.49 -7.81 2.43
N SER A 73 13.01 -8.67 3.32
CA SER A 73 13.64 -9.93 3.69
C SER A 73 12.84 -11.17 3.31
N GLU A 74 11.65 -11.00 2.74
CA GLU A 74 10.73 -12.09 2.45
C GLU A 74 10.18 -11.98 1.04
N ALA A 75 9.67 -13.09 0.52
CA ALA A 75 9.00 -13.11 -0.76
C ALA A 75 7.80 -12.14 -0.75
N ALA A 76 7.63 -11.42 -1.86
CA ALA A 76 6.44 -10.61 -2.06
C ALA A 76 5.20 -11.49 -2.05
N PHE A 77 4.09 -10.97 -1.53
CA PHE A 77 2.83 -11.68 -1.53
C PHE A 77 1.69 -10.76 -1.98
N SER A 78 0.73 -11.34 -2.68
CA SER A 78 -0.44 -10.63 -3.18
C SER A 78 -1.72 -11.26 -2.67
N LYS A 79 -2.76 -10.44 -2.47
CA LYS A 79 -4.09 -10.92 -2.12
C LYS A 79 -5.13 -10.12 -2.88
N ALA A 80 -6.14 -10.82 -3.38
CA ALA A 80 -7.33 -10.22 -3.97
C ALA A 80 -8.56 -10.81 -3.29
N ARG A 81 -9.58 -9.98 -3.07
CA ARG A 81 -10.85 -10.38 -2.47
C ARG A 81 -12.02 -9.62 -3.12
N PRO A 82 -13.16 -10.29 -3.40
CA PRO A 82 -14.39 -9.59 -3.74
C PRO A 82 -14.97 -8.89 -2.49
N VAL A 83 -15.24 -7.58 -2.56
CA VAL A 83 -15.66 -6.77 -1.39
C VAL A 83 -17.17 -6.53 -1.31
N GLY A 84 -17.94 -7.09 -2.26
CA GLY A 84 -19.41 -7.08 -2.25
C GLY A 84 -20.08 -5.89 -2.95
N VAL A 85 -21.41 -5.98 -3.06
CA VAL A 85 -22.26 -5.22 -4.00
C VAL A 85 -22.40 -3.72 -3.69
N GLN A 86 -22.17 -3.27 -2.45
CA GLN A 86 -22.27 -1.85 -2.07
C GLN A 86 -21.03 -1.42 -1.33
N ASN A 87 -20.08 -0.85 -2.06
CA ASN A 87 -18.82 -0.44 -1.49
C ASN A 87 -18.24 0.73 -2.31
N THR A 88 -17.40 1.57 -1.69
CA THR A 88 -16.73 2.71 -2.34
C THR A 88 -15.28 2.35 -2.63
N ASN A 89 -14.62 2.97 -3.62
CA ASN A 89 -13.19 2.76 -3.90
C ASN A 89 -12.35 2.83 -2.62
N PHE A 90 -12.56 3.89 -1.84
CA PHE A 90 -11.88 4.11 -0.56
C PHE A 90 -12.03 2.93 0.41
N LYS A 91 -13.24 2.38 0.55
CA LYS A 91 -13.49 1.30 1.50
C LYS A 91 -12.96 -0.06 0.99
N ALA A 92 -12.84 -0.27 -0.32
CA ALA A 92 -12.06 -1.39 -0.87
C ALA A 92 -10.55 -1.24 -0.61
N GLU A 93 -9.99 -0.04 -0.75
CA GLU A 93 -8.58 0.21 -0.43
C GLU A 93 -8.30 -0.03 1.06
N MET A 94 -9.19 0.42 1.94
CA MET A 94 -9.09 0.15 3.39
C MET A 94 -9.22 -1.34 3.73
N ASP A 95 -10.06 -2.11 3.01
CA ASP A 95 -10.13 -3.58 3.18
C ASP A 95 -8.84 -4.28 2.73
N ALA A 96 -8.21 -3.80 1.66
CA ALA A 96 -6.90 -4.27 1.21
C ALA A 96 -5.86 -4.05 2.31
N PHE A 97 -5.80 -2.82 2.84
CA PHE A 97 -4.86 -2.51 3.90
C PHE A 97 -5.10 -3.30 5.19
N GLY A 98 -6.37 -3.45 5.61
CA GLY A 98 -6.72 -4.27 6.77
C GLY A 98 -6.35 -5.75 6.58
N SER A 99 -6.53 -6.27 5.36
CA SER A 99 -6.14 -7.63 5.01
C SER A 99 -4.63 -7.85 5.06
N PHE A 100 -3.84 -6.85 4.69
CA PHE A 100 -2.38 -6.88 4.90
C PHE A 100 -2.05 -6.97 6.38
N TRP A 101 -2.62 -6.10 7.21
CA TRP A 101 -2.31 -6.06 8.63
C TRP A 101 -2.61 -7.39 9.33
N GLN A 102 -3.76 -8.00 9.00
CA GLN A 102 -4.15 -9.30 9.53
C GLN A 102 -3.15 -10.39 9.14
N LEU A 103 -2.73 -10.45 7.87
CA LEU A 103 -1.76 -11.43 7.41
C LEU A 103 -0.37 -11.21 8.00
N ASN A 104 0.09 -9.96 8.03
CA ASN A 104 1.40 -9.63 8.58
C ASN A 104 1.47 -9.95 10.08
N THR A 105 0.38 -9.71 10.83
CA THR A 105 0.28 -10.10 12.24
C THR A 105 0.35 -11.61 12.41
N LEU A 106 -0.40 -12.38 11.60
CA LEU A 106 -0.39 -13.85 11.64
C LEU A 106 0.99 -14.43 11.29
N ARG A 107 1.75 -13.80 10.38
CA ARG A 107 3.11 -14.22 10.01
C ARG A 107 4.15 -13.95 11.11
N GLN A 108 3.91 -12.93 11.95
CA GLN A 108 4.77 -12.60 13.09
C GLN A 108 4.41 -13.35 14.37
N MET A 109 3.29 -14.09 14.39
CA MET A 109 2.98 -14.97 15.53
C MET A 109 4.01 -16.09 15.59
N PRO A 110 4.59 -16.38 16.77
CA PRO A 110 5.46 -17.53 16.93
C PRO A 110 4.67 -18.78 16.54
N SER A 111 5.25 -19.62 15.67
CA SER A 111 4.70 -20.95 15.44
C SER A 111 4.60 -21.64 16.79
N ASN A 112 3.40 -22.04 17.21
CA ASN A 112 3.22 -22.89 18.39
C ASN A 112 3.88 -24.24 18.09
N SER A 113 5.20 -24.31 18.27
CA SER A 113 5.92 -25.55 18.40
C SER A 113 5.71 -26.05 19.82
N THR A 114 5.10 -27.23 19.90
CA THR A 114 5.11 -28.22 21.01
C THR A 114 3.93 -28.16 21.98
N VAL A 115 3.01 -29.13 21.84
CA VAL A 115 2.76 -30.14 22.88
C VAL A 115 2.54 -31.49 22.19
N GLN A 116 3.56 -32.34 22.15
CA GLN A 116 3.46 -33.79 22.24
C GLN A 116 4.43 -34.25 23.32
#